data_AF-Q6UIQ5-F1
#
_entry.id   AF-Q6UIQ5-F1
#
_cell.length_a   1.000
_cell.length_b   1.000
_cell.length_c   1.000
_cell.angle_alpha   90.00
_cell.angle_beta   90.00
_cell.angle_gamma   90.00
#
_symmetry.space_group_name_H-M   'P 1'
#
loop_
_entity.id
_entity.type
_entity.pdbx_description
1 polymer ?
#
loop_
_entity_poly.entity_id
_entity_poly.type
_entity_poly.pdbx_seq_one_letter_code
_entity_poly.pdbx_strand_id
1 'polypeptide(L)'
;QSLPTVDTSAQAAPQTYAEYAISQPLEGAGATCPTGSEPLAGETPNQALKPGAKSNSIIVSPRQRGNPVLKFVRNVPWEFGDVIPDYVLGQSTCALFLSLRYHNLHPDYIHGRLQSLGKNFALRVLLVQVDVKDPQQALKELAKMCILADCTLILAWSPEEAGRYLETYKAYEQKPADLLMEKLEQDFVSRVTECLTTVKSVNKTDSQTLLTTFGSLEQLIAASREDLALCPGLGPQKARRLFDVLHEPFL
;
A
#
# COMPACT_ATOMS: atom_id res chain seq x y z
N GLN A 1 -11.74 57.56 -37.29
CA GLN A 1 -11.16 57.20 -35.98
C GLN A 1 -11.84 55.90 -35.55
N SER A 2 -11.30 54.75 -35.99
CA SER A 2 -10.42 53.81 -35.26
C SER A 2 -11.12 52.96 -34.18
N LEU A 3 -11.06 51.64 -34.39
CA LEU A 3 -11.50 50.53 -33.53
C LEU A 3 -10.90 50.57 -32.10
N PRO A 4 -11.44 49.75 -31.17
CA PRO A 4 -10.60 48.65 -30.71
C PRO A 4 -11.32 47.29 -30.63
N THR A 5 -10.54 46.27 -30.97
CA THR A 5 -10.71 44.82 -30.77
C THR A 5 -10.63 44.46 -29.29
N VAL A 6 -11.46 43.51 -28.83
CA VAL A 6 -11.25 42.83 -27.54
C VAL A 6 -10.93 41.37 -27.84
N ASP A 7 -9.68 41.00 -27.53
CA ASP A 7 -9.14 39.65 -27.62
C ASP A 7 -9.91 38.67 -26.72
N THR A 8 -10.36 37.56 -27.31
CA THR A 8 -10.84 36.40 -26.56
C THR A 8 -9.65 35.51 -26.25
N SER A 9 -9.11 35.59 -25.03
CA SER A 9 -8.12 34.62 -24.55
C SER A 9 -8.79 33.28 -24.27
N ALA A 10 -8.41 32.27 -25.04
CA ALA A 10 -8.76 30.88 -24.82
C ALA A 10 -8.22 30.41 -23.46
N GLN A 11 -9.10 29.92 -22.59
CA GLN A 11 -8.72 29.19 -21.38
C GLN A 11 -8.08 27.86 -21.78
N ALA A 12 -6.81 27.68 -21.42
CA ALA A 12 -6.13 26.40 -21.51
C ALA A 12 -6.77 25.41 -20.53
N ALA A 13 -7.15 24.22 -21.04
CA ALA A 13 -7.71 23.13 -20.25
C ALA A 13 -6.66 22.56 -19.27
N PRO A 14 -7.07 22.09 -18.07
CA PRO A 14 -6.14 21.51 -17.10
C PRO A 14 -5.60 20.15 -17.60
N GLN A 15 -4.28 20.03 -17.60
CA GLN A 15 -3.50 18.85 -17.97
C GLN A 15 -3.82 17.66 -17.05
N THR A 16 -3.90 16.46 -17.61
CA THR A 16 -4.43 15.27 -16.92
C THR A 16 -3.29 14.45 -16.31
N TYR A 17 -3.55 13.80 -15.17
CA TYR A 17 -2.62 12.96 -14.38
C TYR A 17 -1.68 12.05 -15.20
N ALA A 18 -2.17 11.49 -16.32
CA ALA A 18 -1.38 10.63 -17.20
C ALA A 18 -0.14 11.32 -17.78
N GLU A 19 -0.21 12.61 -18.07
CA GLU A 19 0.92 13.38 -18.63
C GLU A 19 2.05 13.56 -17.61
N TYR A 20 1.71 13.61 -16.31
CA TYR A 20 2.69 13.75 -15.24
C TYR A 20 3.51 12.48 -14.99
N ALA A 21 2.90 11.30 -15.17
CA ALA A 21 3.54 10.01 -14.94
C ALA A 21 4.53 9.63 -16.06
N ILE A 22 4.36 10.20 -17.26
CA ILE A 22 5.13 9.84 -18.47
C ILE A 22 6.37 10.76 -18.67
N SER A 23 6.40 11.93 -18.03
CA SER A 23 7.33 13.01 -18.40
C SER A 23 8.70 13.03 -17.69
N GLN A 24 9.13 11.98 -16.99
CA GLN A 24 10.47 11.97 -16.34
C GLN A 24 11.53 11.29 -17.23
N PRO A 25 12.62 11.98 -17.63
CA PRO A 25 13.72 11.34 -18.35
C PRO A 25 14.57 10.49 -17.41
N LEU A 26 14.98 9.32 -17.92
CA LEU A 26 16.02 8.46 -17.37
C LEU A 26 17.38 8.94 -17.92
N GLU A 27 18.19 9.65 -17.14
CA GLU A 27 19.58 9.95 -17.53
C GLU A 27 20.58 9.54 -16.44
N GLY A 28 21.56 8.76 -16.87
CA GLY A 28 22.64 8.21 -16.06
C GLY A 28 23.96 8.96 -16.21
N ALA A 29 24.83 8.68 -15.23
CA ALA A 29 26.30 8.77 -15.18
C ALA A 29 27.08 9.63 -16.21
N GLY A 30 27.83 10.61 -15.68
CA GLY A 30 28.98 11.21 -16.34
C GLY A 30 29.75 12.15 -15.40
N ALA A 31 31.02 11.85 -15.13
CA ALA A 31 31.90 12.48 -14.14
C ALA A 31 32.50 13.84 -14.57
N THR A 32 32.89 14.70 -13.61
CA THR A 32 34.28 15.19 -13.38
C THR A 32 34.36 16.26 -12.29
N CYS A 33 35.47 16.24 -11.53
CA CYS A 33 35.89 17.19 -10.50
C CYS A 33 36.61 18.42 -11.12
N PRO A 34 36.72 19.57 -10.44
CA PRO A 34 37.99 19.87 -9.78
C PRO A 34 37.93 20.65 -8.44
N THR A 35 39.11 20.64 -7.82
CA THR A 35 39.63 21.05 -6.50
C THR A 35 39.69 22.57 -6.22
N GLY A 36 39.57 22.97 -4.93
CA GLY A 36 40.19 24.22 -4.39
C GLY A 36 39.51 24.90 -3.17
N SER A 37 39.99 24.61 -1.93
CA SER A 37 40.24 25.47 -0.72
C SER A 37 39.47 26.79 -0.48
N GLU A 38 39.03 27.25 0.70
CA GLU A 38 38.98 26.88 2.15
C GLU A 38 38.13 27.97 2.88
N PRO A 39 37.92 28.02 4.22
CA PRO A 39 36.59 27.95 4.86
C PRO A 39 36.06 29.27 5.44
N LEU A 40 34.73 29.44 5.48
CA LEU A 40 34.07 30.44 6.33
C LEU A 40 32.90 29.81 7.09
N ALA A 41 32.93 30.02 8.41
CA ALA A 41 31.97 29.57 9.38
C ALA A 41 30.56 30.12 9.12
N GLY A 42 29.56 29.25 9.26
CA GLY A 42 28.15 29.60 9.21
C GLY A 42 27.32 28.40 9.66
N GLU A 43 26.78 28.48 10.87
CA GLU A 43 25.95 27.46 11.50
C GLU A 43 24.74 27.09 10.63
N THR A 44 24.60 25.81 10.31
CA THR A 44 23.34 25.19 9.89
C THR A 44 23.19 23.87 10.63
N PRO A 45 22.04 23.56 11.26
CA PRO A 45 21.67 22.19 11.51
C PRO A 45 20.74 21.73 10.38
N ASN A 46 21.31 21.48 9.21
CA ASN A 46 20.71 20.55 8.27
C ASN A 46 21.07 19.14 8.74
N GLN A 47 20.34 18.64 9.75
CA GLN A 47 20.44 17.23 10.12
C GLN A 47 19.41 16.45 9.31
N ALA A 48 19.85 16.00 8.14
CA ALA A 48 19.41 14.71 7.65
C ALA A 48 19.62 13.69 8.79
N LEU A 49 18.56 12.98 9.17
CA LEU A 49 18.62 11.92 10.17
C LEU A 49 19.78 10.97 9.81
N LYS A 50 20.79 10.94 10.68
CA LYS A 50 21.96 10.06 10.51
C LYS A 50 21.46 8.61 10.38
N PRO A 51 21.90 7.83 9.37
CA PRO A 51 21.61 6.41 9.31
C PRO A 51 22.34 5.72 10.46
N GLY A 52 21.63 5.42 11.56
CA GLY A 52 22.21 4.71 12.71
C GLY A 52 21.63 5.07 14.08
N ALA A 53 20.93 6.19 14.23
CA ALA A 53 20.20 6.48 15.47
C ALA A 53 18.83 5.79 15.40
N LYS A 54 18.70 4.61 16.02
CA LYS A 54 17.41 3.95 16.24
C LYS A 54 16.62 4.76 17.28
N SER A 55 16.06 5.90 16.88
CA SER A 55 15.12 6.60 17.74
C SER A 55 13.83 5.79 17.77
N ASN A 56 13.45 5.33 18.97
CA ASN A 56 12.17 4.65 19.18
C ASN A 56 10.98 5.63 19.19
N SER A 57 11.20 6.85 18.72
CA SER A 57 10.22 7.94 18.64
C SER A 57 9.63 8.07 17.23
N ILE A 58 8.41 8.60 17.17
CA ILE A 58 7.84 9.14 15.93
C ILE A 58 8.39 10.55 15.75
N ILE A 59 8.93 10.86 14.57
CA ILE A 59 9.33 12.23 14.24
C ILE A 59 8.12 12.95 13.63
N VAL A 60 7.73 14.06 14.23
CA VAL A 60 6.56 14.85 13.85
C VAL A 60 7.02 16.13 13.17
N SER A 61 6.44 16.44 12.01
CA SER A 61 6.72 17.71 11.34
C SER A 61 6.21 18.89 12.19
N PRO A 62 6.94 20.02 12.27
CA PRO A 62 6.44 21.25 12.89
C PRO A 62 5.09 21.71 12.33
N ARG A 63 4.75 21.33 11.09
CA ARG A 63 3.44 21.59 10.45
C ARG A 63 2.26 20.96 11.21
N GLN A 64 2.50 19.86 11.92
CA GLN A 64 1.49 19.16 12.72
C GLN A 64 1.36 19.70 14.14
N ARG A 65 2.05 20.82 14.46
CA ARG A 65 1.92 21.46 15.76
C ARG A 65 0.47 21.90 15.98
N GLY A 66 -0.11 21.43 17.09
CA GLY A 66 -1.51 21.72 17.44
C GLY A 66 -2.52 20.74 16.85
N ASN A 67 -2.10 19.76 16.03
CA ASN A 67 -3.00 18.71 15.55
C ASN A 67 -3.51 17.87 16.75
N PRO A 68 -4.84 17.72 16.94
CA PRO A 68 -5.42 16.96 18.05
C PRO A 68 -4.98 15.49 18.10
N VAL A 69 -4.56 14.90 16.97
CA VAL A 69 -4.03 13.53 16.90
C VAL A 69 -2.89 13.30 17.89
N LEU A 70 -2.01 14.29 18.08
CA LEU A 70 -0.87 14.19 18.98
C LEU A 70 -1.27 13.97 20.46
N LYS A 71 -2.49 14.34 20.85
CA LYS A 71 -3.01 14.11 22.21
C LYS A 71 -3.34 12.63 22.47
N PHE A 72 -3.47 11.84 21.41
CA PHE A 72 -3.84 10.43 21.44
C PHE A 72 -2.67 9.49 21.15
N VAL A 73 -1.53 10.01 20.68
CA VAL A 73 -0.27 9.27 20.60
C VAL A 73 0.40 9.30 21.97
N ARG A 74 0.17 8.25 22.77
CA ARG A 74 0.62 8.15 24.18
C ARG A 74 1.48 6.92 24.45
N ASN A 75 1.27 5.85 23.69
CA ASN A 75 1.97 4.58 23.87
C ASN A 75 3.36 4.56 23.22
N VAL A 76 3.68 5.60 22.45
CA VAL A 76 4.92 5.73 21.68
C VAL A 76 5.46 7.15 21.86
N PRO A 77 6.74 7.33 22.17
CA PRO A 77 7.33 8.67 22.29
C PRO A 77 7.34 9.37 20.93
N TRP A 78 7.23 10.69 20.92
CA TRP A 78 7.34 11.47 19.68
C TRP A 78 8.03 12.79 19.94
N GLU A 79 8.69 13.32 18.92
CA GLU A 79 9.43 14.58 18.99
C GLU A 79 9.25 15.36 17.69
N PHE A 80 9.41 16.68 17.74
CA PHE A 80 9.40 17.49 16.53
C PHE A 80 10.75 17.38 15.81
N GLY A 81 10.71 17.18 14.49
CA GLY A 81 11.90 17.22 13.65
C GLY A 81 11.55 17.80 12.29
N ASP A 82 12.52 18.46 11.65
CA ASP A 82 12.31 19.03 10.32
C ASP A 82 12.28 17.92 9.27
N VAL A 83 11.07 17.51 8.90
CA VAL A 83 10.82 16.39 7.99
C VAL A 83 9.79 16.78 6.94
N ILE A 84 9.96 16.22 5.75
CA ILE A 84 9.05 16.39 4.61
C ILE A 84 7.65 15.79 4.88
N PRO A 85 7.52 14.51 5.30
CA PRO A 85 6.22 13.95 5.68
C PRO A 85 5.69 14.59 6.96
N ASP A 86 4.43 14.34 7.30
CA ASP A 86 3.84 14.85 8.54
C ASP A 86 4.29 14.03 9.76
N TYR A 87 4.50 12.74 9.55
CA TYR A 87 4.98 11.79 10.54
C TYR A 87 6.01 10.83 9.91
N VAL A 88 7.16 10.64 10.55
CA VAL A 88 8.09 9.54 10.25
C VAL A 88 7.88 8.46 11.30
N LEU A 89 7.44 7.30 10.85
CA LEU A 89 7.01 6.17 11.68
C LEU A 89 8.09 5.09 11.79
N GLY A 90 9.12 5.16 10.95
CA GLY A 90 10.26 4.26 10.98
C GLY A 90 11.28 4.63 9.90
N GLN A 91 12.31 3.80 9.74
CA GLN A 91 13.39 4.06 8.78
C GLN A 91 12.90 4.18 7.32
N SER A 92 11.89 3.39 6.95
CA SER A 92 11.34 3.33 5.59
C SER A 92 9.83 3.59 5.54
N THR A 93 9.25 4.11 6.62
CA THR A 93 7.80 4.30 6.75
C THR A 93 7.48 5.73 7.17
N CYS A 94 6.59 6.38 6.43
CA CYS A 94 6.09 7.70 6.75
C CYS A 94 4.57 7.81 6.58
N ALA A 95 3.97 8.83 7.19
CA ALA A 95 2.60 9.23 6.95
C ALA A 95 2.46 10.72 6.62
N LEU A 96 1.57 11.01 5.67
CA LEU A 96 0.98 12.32 5.45
C LEU A 96 -0.39 12.36 6.13
N PHE A 97 -0.76 13.51 6.68
CA PHE A 97 -2.05 13.72 7.32
C PHE A 97 -2.91 14.69 6.54
N LEU A 98 -4.16 14.32 6.32
CA LEU A 98 -5.12 15.12 5.59
C LEU A 98 -6.50 15.04 6.26
N SER A 99 -7.06 16.18 6.67
CA SER A 99 -8.49 16.26 7.00
C SER A 99 -9.31 16.40 5.72
N LEU A 100 -10.43 15.68 5.61
CA LEU A 100 -11.32 15.83 4.46
C LEU A 100 -11.92 17.23 4.37
N ARG A 101 -12.22 17.86 5.51
CA ARG A 101 -12.66 19.24 5.56
C ARG A 101 -11.60 20.17 4.96
N TYR A 102 -10.32 19.95 5.25
CA TYR A 102 -9.23 20.72 4.66
C TYR A 102 -9.06 20.43 3.17
N HIS A 103 -9.16 19.16 2.77
CA HIS A 103 -9.08 18.75 1.36
C HIS A 103 -10.15 19.41 0.49
N ASN A 104 -11.38 19.50 0.99
CA ASN A 104 -12.48 20.17 0.28
C ASN A 104 -12.23 21.67 0.06
N LEU A 105 -11.44 22.31 0.92
CA LEU A 105 -11.04 23.72 0.77
C LEU A 105 -9.80 23.87 -0.12
N HIS A 106 -8.90 22.89 -0.10
CA HIS A 106 -7.60 22.92 -0.78
C HIS A 106 -7.32 21.57 -1.47
N PRO A 107 -7.98 21.27 -2.61
CA PRO A 107 -7.83 19.99 -3.29
C PRO A 107 -6.41 19.75 -3.84
N ASP A 108 -5.71 20.81 -4.26
CA ASP A 108 -4.36 20.74 -4.82
C ASP A 108 -3.26 20.53 -3.76
N TYR A 109 -3.57 20.77 -2.48
CA TYR A 109 -2.58 20.68 -1.40
C TYR A 109 -1.89 19.31 -1.37
N ILE A 110 -2.69 18.23 -1.42
CA ILE A 110 -2.15 16.88 -1.25
C ILE A 110 -1.26 16.47 -2.43
N HIS A 111 -1.56 16.96 -3.64
CA HIS A 111 -0.77 16.71 -4.84
C HIS A 111 0.66 17.23 -4.67
N GLY A 112 0.81 18.49 -4.23
CA GLY A 112 2.11 19.08 -3.96
C GLY A 112 2.86 18.39 -2.81
N ARG A 113 2.14 17.92 -1.79
CA ARG A 113 2.75 17.17 -0.67
C ARG A 113 3.30 15.82 -1.10
N LEU A 114 2.56 15.08 -1.92
CA LEU A 114 3.01 13.79 -2.45
C LEU A 114 4.18 13.95 -3.42
N GLN A 115 4.16 14.97 -4.26
CA GLN A 115 5.29 15.28 -5.13
C GLN A 115 6.55 15.60 -4.31
N SER A 116 6.43 16.42 -3.28
CA SER A 116 7.55 16.77 -2.39
C SER A 116 8.08 15.57 -1.62
N LEU A 117 7.21 14.62 -1.25
CA LEU A 117 7.59 13.39 -0.54
C LEU A 117 8.42 12.46 -1.43
N GLY A 118 8.12 12.42 -2.74
CA GLY A 118 8.79 11.56 -3.70
C GLY A 118 8.66 10.07 -3.35
N LYS A 119 9.73 9.31 -3.64
CA LYS A 119 9.86 7.87 -3.34
C LYS A 119 10.87 7.59 -2.23
N ASN A 120 11.02 8.52 -1.29
CA ASN A 120 12.02 8.46 -0.23
C ASN A 120 11.71 7.43 0.87
N PHE A 121 10.50 6.88 0.87
CA PHE A 121 10.03 5.89 1.82
C PHE A 121 9.40 4.71 1.08
N ALA A 122 9.68 3.49 1.54
CA ALA A 122 9.10 2.28 0.96
C ALA A 122 7.60 2.19 1.25
N LEU A 123 7.19 2.52 2.48
CA LEU A 123 5.78 2.60 2.86
C LEU A 123 5.37 4.06 3.08
N ARG A 124 4.46 4.53 2.24
CA ARG A 124 3.91 5.89 2.28
C ARG A 124 2.43 5.81 2.60
N VAL A 125 2.07 6.23 3.81
CA VAL A 125 0.69 6.22 4.29
C VAL A 125 0.07 7.59 4.06
N LEU A 126 -1.10 7.65 3.44
CA LEU A 126 -1.97 8.81 3.48
C LEU A 126 -3.03 8.58 4.55
N LEU A 127 -2.82 9.18 5.73
CA LEU A 127 -3.74 9.11 6.86
C LEU A 127 -4.79 10.22 6.73
N VAL A 128 -6.01 9.84 6.38
CA VAL A 128 -7.12 10.75 6.12
C VAL A 128 -8.09 10.76 7.30
N GLN A 129 -8.29 11.93 7.90
CA GLN A 129 -9.33 12.14 8.90
C GLN A 129 -10.67 12.47 8.22
N VAL A 130 -11.67 11.64 8.46
CA VAL A 130 -13.04 11.77 7.94
C VAL A 130 -13.85 12.66 8.89
N ASP A 131 -13.83 13.97 8.64
CA ASP A 131 -14.48 15.00 9.47
C ASP A 131 -15.57 15.79 8.71
N VAL A 132 -16.15 15.18 7.67
CA VAL A 132 -17.24 15.71 6.84
C VAL A 132 -18.41 14.74 6.78
N LYS A 133 -19.63 15.25 6.53
CA LYS A 133 -20.85 14.42 6.48
C LYS A 133 -20.89 13.49 5.26
N ASP A 134 -20.46 13.97 4.11
CA ASP A 134 -20.56 13.28 2.82
C ASP A 134 -19.17 13.01 2.20
N PRO A 135 -18.39 12.05 2.74
CA PRO A 135 -17.00 11.85 2.34
C PRO A 135 -16.82 11.06 1.03
N GLN A 136 -17.88 10.44 0.50
CA GLN A 136 -17.78 9.40 -0.54
C GLN A 136 -17.06 9.86 -1.82
N GLN A 137 -17.38 11.05 -2.31
CA GLN A 137 -16.77 11.56 -3.54
C GLN A 137 -15.29 11.90 -3.34
N ALA A 138 -14.96 12.63 -2.26
CA ALA A 138 -13.59 12.98 -1.92
C ALA A 138 -12.73 11.72 -1.69
N LEU A 139 -13.25 10.73 -0.97
CA LEU A 139 -12.55 9.47 -0.73
C LEU A 139 -12.31 8.68 -2.01
N LYS A 140 -13.27 8.67 -2.94
CA LYS A 140 -13.10 8.01 -4.24
C LYS A 140 -11.97 8.64 -5.04
N GLU A 141 -11.86 9.96 -5.04
CA GLU A 141 -10.78 10.69 -5.72
C GLU A 141 -9.43 10.47 -5.05
N LEU A 142 -9.38 10.59 -3.72
CA LEU A 142 -8.18 10.31 -2.93
C LEU A 142 -7.69 8.87 -3.09
N ALA A 143 -8.60 7.89 -3.15
CA ALA A 143 -8.25 6.48 -3.35
C ALA A 143 -7.61 6.25 -4.74
N LYS A 144 -8.19 6.83 -5.80
CA LYS A 144 -7.58 6.76 -7.14
C LYS A 144 -6.18 7.36 -7.14
N MET A 145 -6.03 8.53 -6.52
CA MET A 145 -4.76 9.21 -6.42
C MET A 145 -3.73 8.39 -5.61
N CYS A 146 -4.13 7.76 -4.50
CA CYS A 146 -3.26 6.88 -3.72
C CYS A 146 -2.77 5.68 -4.52
N ILE A 147 -3.64 5.04 -5.31
CA ILE A 147 -3.27 3.92 -6.18
C ILE A 147 -2.21 4.37 -7.19
N LEU A 148 -2.46 5.50 -7.85
CA LEU A 148 -1.57 5.99 -8.91
C LEU A 148 -0.23 6.54 -8.36
N ALA A 149 -0.22 7.02 -7.12
CA ALA A 149 0.97 7.51 -6.42
C ALA A 149 1.69 6.41 -5.63
N ASP A 150 1.18 5.17 -5.63
CA ASP A 150 1.67 4.03 -4.85
C ASP A 150 1.77 4.34 -3.34
N CYS A 151 0.66 4.86 -2.80
CA CYS A 151 0.47 5.20 -1.40
C CYS A 151 -0.65 4.35 -0.78
N THR A 152 -0.50 4.01 0.49
CA THR A 152 -1.54 3.31 1.26
C THR A 152 -2.49 4.33 1.88
N LEU A 153 -3.76 4.29 1.46
CA LEU A 153 -4.81 5.12 2.06
C LEU A 153 -5.32 4.48 3.36
N ILE A 154 -5.35 5.27 4.45
CA ILE A 154 -5.95 4.87 5.72
C ILE A 154 -6.93 5.94 6.16
N LEU A 155 -8.12 5.49 6.54
CA LEU A 155 -9.19 6.37 6.97
C LEU A 155 -9.32 6.31 8.49
N ALA A 156 -9.52 7.46 9.12
CA ALA A 156 -9.79 7.59 10.55
C ALA A 156 -11.00 8.50 10.76
N TRP A 157 -11.99 8.05 11.53
CA TRP A 157 -13.23 8.76 11.84
C TRP A 157 -13.10 9.63 13.09
N SER A 158 -11.95 9.57 13.76
CA SER A 158 -11.62 10.43 14.89
C SER A 158 -10.12 10.70 14.99
N PRO A 159 -9.70 11.79 15.65
CA PRO A 159 -8.29 12.02 15.96
C PRO A 159 -7.67 10.94 16.85
N GLU A 160 -8.48 10.28 17.68
CA GLU A 160 -8.05 9.16 18.53
C GLU A 160 -7.64 7.95 17.70
N GLU A 161 -8.49 7.57 16.75
CA GLU A 161 -8.23 6.46 15.83
C GLU A 161 -7.01 6.75 14.95
N ALA A 162 -6.89 7.97 14.43
CA ALA A 162 -5.69 8.41 13.69
C ALA A 162 -4.41 8.25 14.53
N GLY A 163 -4.45 8.67 15.81
CA GLY A 163 -3.33 8.49 16.74
C GLY A 163 -3.00 7.01 16.96
N ARG A 164 -4.02 6.17 17.11
CA ARG A 164 -3.86 4.72 17.28
C ARG A 164 -3.20 4.05 16.07
N TYR A 165 -3.50 4.50 14.86
CA TYR A 165 -2.82 4.00 13.66
C TYR A 165 -1.34 4.38 13.63
N LEU A 166 -1.00 5.63 13.96
CA LEU A 166 0.41 6.04 14.04
C LEU A 166 1.18 5.21 15.07
N GLU A 167 0.61 4.98 16.26
CA GLU A 167 1.19 4.10 17.27
C GLU A 167 1.41 2.68 16.75
N THR A 168 0.42 2.13 16.04
CA THR A 168 0.47 0.77 15.50
C THR A 168 1.59 0.64 14.47
N TYR A 169 1.73 1.60 13.55
CA TYR A 169 2.82 1.58 12.59
C TYR A 169 4.20 1.61 13.26
N LYS A 170 4.38 2.46 14.26
CA LYS A 170 5.66 2.51 14.99
C LYS A 170 5.92 1.23 15.78
N ALA A 171 4.91 0.70 16.48
CA ALA A 171 5.05 -0.53 17.26
C ALA A 171 5.32 -1.78 16.41
N TYR A 172 4.97 -1.75 15.13
CA TYR A 172 5.19 -2.84 14.18
C TYR A 172 6.45 -2.66 13.33
N GLU A 173 7.20 -1.55 13.47
CA GLU A 173 8.45 -1.29 12.73
C GLU A 173 9.45 -2.45 12.83
N GLN A 174 9.54 -3.09 14.00
CA GLN A 174 10.52 -4.15 14.28
C GLN A 174 9.90 -5.55 14.39
N LYS A 175 8.59 -5.70 14.13
CA LYS A 175 7.94 -7.01 14.25
C LYS A 175 8.33 -7.89 13.06
N PRO A 176 8.88 -9.09 13.29
CA PRO A 176 9.27 -9.98 12.20
C PRO A 176 8.04 -10.50 11.45
N ALA A 177 8.21 -10.81 10.17
CA ALA A 177 7.16 -11.36 9.31
C ALA A 177 6.74 -12.79 9.74
N ASP A 178 7.49 -13.44 10.63
CA ASP A 178 7.21 -14.78 11.15
C ASP A 178 5.82 -14.89 11.80
N LEU A 179 5.29 -13.80 12.36
CA LEU A 179 3.93 -13.76 12.90
C LEU A 179 2.84 -13.81 11.82
N LEU A 180 3.19 -13.49 10.57
CA LEU A 180 2.30 -13.50 9.41
C LEU A 180 2.45 -14.77 8.57
N MET A 181 3.52 -15.53 8.78
CA MET A 181 3.74 -16.78 8.05
C MET A 181 2.69 -17.82 8.45
N GLU A 182 1.98 -18.30 7.44
CA GLU A 182 1.09 -19.44 7.58
C GLU A 182 1.88 -20.68 7.99
N LYS A 183 1.46 -21.32 9.09
CA LYS A 183 2.02 -22.60 9.52
C LYS A 183 1.40 -23.70 8.67
N LEU A 184 1.96 -23.92 7.48
CA LEU A 184 1.57 -25.04 6.64
C LEU A 184 1.91 -26.37 7.31
N GLU A 185 0.94 -27.28 7.36
CA GLU A 185 1.22 -28.67 7.72
C GLU A 185 2.16 -29.27 6.67
N GLN A 186 3.27 -29.87 7.10
CA GLN A 186 4.27 -30.42 6.17
C GLN A 186 3.91 -31.79 5.60
N ASP A 187 2.87 -32.43 6.12
CA ASP A 187 2.47 -33.76 5.65
C ASP A 187 1.87 -33.70 4.23
N PHE A 188 2.32 -34.60 3.36
CA PHE A 188 1.90 -34.65 1.96
C PHE A 188 0.39 -34.88 1.84
N VAL A 189 -0.15 -35.78 2.67
CA VAL A 189 -1.58 -36.11 2.66
C VAL A 189 -2.41 -34.90 3.10
N SER A 190 -1.98 -34.18 4.13
CA SER A 190 -2.62 -32.92 4.56
C SER A 190 -2.63 -31.88 3.44
N ARG A 191 -1.49 -31.65 2.76
CA ARG A 191 -1.38 -30.66 1.68
C ARG A 191 -2.25 -30.98 0.48
N VAL A 192 -2.28 -32.24 0.05
CA VAL A 192 -3.13 -32.66 -1.08
C VAL A 192 -4.60 -32.62 -0.68
N THR A 193 -4.94 -33.00 0.55
CA THR A 193 -6.31 -32.88 1.07
C THR A 193 -6.76 -31.42 1.09
N GLU A 194 -5.94 -30.51 1.61
CA GLU A 194 -6.22 -29.07 1.60
C GLU A 194 -6.44 -28.55 0.18
N CYS A 195 -5.51 -28.86 -0.73
CA CYS A 195 -5.61 -28.49 -2.15
C CYS A 195 -6.91 -29.00 -2.80
N LEU A 196 -7.24 -30.28 -2.65
CA LEU A 196 -8.46 -30.85 -3.24
C LEU A 196 -9.74 -30.29 -2.61
N THR A 197 -9.73 -30.00 -1.31
CA THR A 197 -10.89 -29.40 -0.62
C THR A 197 -11.13 -27.92 -0.95
N THR A 198 -10.22 -27.24 -1.64
CA THR A 198 -10.50 -25.91 -2.20
C THR A 198 -11.62 -25.96 -3.26
N VAL A 199 -11.80 -27.12 -3.91
CA VAL A 199 -12.92 -27.38 -4.82
C VAL A 199 -14.17 -27.60 -3.98
N LYS A 200 -15.13 -26.67 -4.04
CA LYS A 200 -16.36 -26.66 -3.21
C LYS A 200 -17.14 -27.99 -3.14
N SER A 201 -16.99 -28.88 -4.11
CA SER A 201 -17.67 -30.18 -4.17
C SER A 201 -16.90 -31.36 -3.58
N VAL A 202 -15.63 -31.17 -3.20
CA VAL A 202 -14.72 -32.22 -2.75
C VAL A 202 -14.49 -32.09 -1.25
N ASN A 203 -14.79 -33.17 -0.52
CA ASN A 203 -14.60 -33.23 0.93
C ASN A 203 -13.27 -33.90 1.31
N LYS A 204 -12.92 -33.87 2.61
CA LYS A 204 -11.73 -34.59 3.13
C LYS A 204 -11.77 -36.09 2.81
N THR A 205 -12.94 -36.74 2.97
CA THR A 205 -13.11 -38.16 2.63
C THR A 205 -12.92 -38.42 1.13
N ASP A 206 -13.48 -37.55 0.28
CA ASP A 206 -13.31 -37.67 -1.17
C ASP A 206 -11.83 -37.53 -1.56
N SER A 207 -11.11 -36.61 -0.91
CA SER A 207 -9.68 -36.37 -1.14
C SER A 207 -8.84 -37.59 -0.76
N GLN A 208 -9.14 -38.23 0.36
CA GLN A 208 -8.48 -39.48 0.79
C GLN A 208 -8.76 -40.62 -0.19
N THR A 209 -10.00 -40.76 -0.67
CA THR A 209 -10.34 -41.74 -1.71
C THR A 209 -9.55 -41.49 -2.98
N LEU A 210 -9.53 -40.26 -3.47
CA LEU A 210 -8.81 -39.87 -4.68
C LEU A 210 -7.30 -40.14 -4.57
N LEU A 211 -6.69 -39.80 -3.45
CA LEU A 211 -5.29 -40.11 -3.14
C LEU A 211 -5.02 -41.63 -3.14
N THR A 212 -5.93 -42.42 -2.56
CA THR A 212 -5.78 -43.88 -2.48
C THR A 212 -5.99 -44.56 -3.85
N THR A 213 -6.90 -44.04 -4.67
CA THR A 213 -7.24 -44.59 -5.98
C THR A 213 -6.20 -44.26 -7.04
N PHE A 214 -5.77 -42.99 -7.12
CA PHE A 214 -4.86 -42.54 -8.16
C PHE A 214 -3.40 -42.53 -7.73
N GLY A 215 -3.09 -42.58 -6.44
CA GLY A 215 -1.72 -42.66 -5.91
C GLY A 215 -0.88 -41.37 -6.03
N SER A 216 -1.10 -40.57 -7.08
CA SER A 216 -0.42 -39.29 -7.30
C SER A 216 -1.38 -38.22 -7.81
N LEU A 217 -1.04 -36.94 -7.53
CA LEU A 217 -1.82 -35.81 -8.04
C LEU A 217 -1.73 -35.70 -9.57
N GLU A 218 -0.60 -36.07 -10.17
CA GLU A 218 -0.42 -36.10 -11.62
C GLU A 218 -1.41 -37.06 -12.29
N GLN A 219 -1.53 -38.28 -11.76
CA GLN A 219 -2.48 -39.28 -12.29
C GLN A 219 -3.93 -38.86 -12.06
N LEU A 220 -4.23 -38.17 -10.96
CA LEU A 220 -5.55 -37.59 -10.71
C LEU A 220 -5.91 -36.51 -11.73
N ILE A 221 -4.95 -35.62 -12.06
CA ILE A 221 -5.17 -34.55 -13.04
C ILE A 221 -5.34 -35.12 -14.45
N ALA A 222 -4.57 -36.15 -14.81
CA ALA A 222 -4.68 -36.81 -16.11
C ALA A 222 -5.93 -37.72 -16.25
N ALA A 223 -6.65 -37.97 -15.16
CA ALA A 223 -7.79 -38.88 -15.15
C ALA A 223 -8.98 -38.34 -15.97
N SER A 224 -9.69 -39.23 -16.65
CA SER A 224 -10.93 -38.88 -17.35
C SER A 224 -12.06 -38.57 -16.37
N ARG A 225 -13.11 -37.89 -16.85
CA ARG A 225 -14.30 -37.61 -16.04
C ARG A 225 -14.97 -38.90 -15.56
N GLU A 226 -14.93 -39.92 -16.40
CA GLU A 226 -15.48 -41.24 -16.15
C GLU A 226 -14.71 -41.96 -15.03
N ASP A 227 -13.37 -41.93 -15.08
CA ASP A 227 -12.51 -42.53 -14.05
C ASP A 227 -12.69 -41.86 -12.69
N LEU A 228 -12.85 -40.53 -12.68
CA LEU A 228 -13.17 -39.79 -11.46
C LEU A 228 -14.53 -40.22 -10.89
N ALA A 229 -15.55 -40.43 -11.74
CA ALA A 229 -16.88 -40.86 -11.29
C ALA A 229 -16.94 -42.31 -10.78
N LEU A 230 -15.94 -43.14 -11.08
CA LEU A 230 -15.81 -44.50 -10.57
C LEU A 230 -15.26 -44.55 -9.13
N CYS A 231 -14.76 -43.44 -8.60
CA CYS A 231 -14.24 -43.38 -7.25
C CYS A 231 -15.35 -43.53 -6.19
N PRO A 232 -15.18 -44.40 -5.17
CA PRO A 232 -16.21 -44.63 -4.18
C PRO A 232 -16.52 -43.35 -3.37
N GLY A 233 -17.79 -42.94 -3.38
CA GLY A 233 -18.26 -41.71 -2.71
C GLY A 233 -18.15 -40.43 -3.55
N LEU A 234 -17.49 -40.49 -4.72
CA LEU A 234 -17.42 -39.38 -5.66
C LEU A 234 -18.55 -39.46 -6.69
N GLY A 235 -19.67 -38.81 -6.41
CA GLY A 235 -20.79 -38.76 -7.36
C GLY A 235 -20.43 -38.03 -8.67
N PRO A 236 -21.20 -38.25 -9.75
CA PRO A 236 -20.91 -37.71 -11.09
C PRO A 236 -20.85 -36.17 -11.14
N GLN A 237 -21.61 -35.50 -10.28
CA GLN A 237 -21.56 -34.04 -10.16
C GLN A 237 -20.23 -33.55 -9.54
N LYS A 238 -19.69 -34.28 -8.55
CA LYS A 238 -18.40 -33.95 -7.92
C LYS A 238 -17.25 -34.21 -8.90
N ALA A 239 -17.28 -35.37 -9.57
CA ALA A 239 -16.30 -35.75 -10.59
C ALA A 239 -16.26 -34.72 -11.74
N ARG A 240 -17.43 -34.32 -12.25
CA ARG A 240 -17.54 -33.27 -13.27
C ARG A 240 -16.92 -31.95 -12.82
N ARG A 241 -17.28 -31.45 -11.64
CA ARG A 241 -16.75 -30.17 -11.13
C ARG A 241 -15.25 -30.22 -10.90
N LEU A 242 -14.74 -31.33 -10.36
CA LEU A 242 -13.30 -31.52 -10.17
C LEU A 242 -12.57 -31.52 -11.52
N PHE A 243 -13.07 -32.28 -12.50
CA PHE A 243 -12.49 -32.32 -13.83
C PHE A 243 -12.52 -30.94 -14.51
N ASP A 244 -13.65 -30.24 -14.45
CA ASP A 244 -13.82 -28.91 -15.04
C ASP A 244 -12.80 -27.93 -14.43
N VAL A 245 -12.65 -27.89 -13.10
CA VAL A 245 -11.66 -27.02 -12.42
C VAL A 245 -10.21 -27.31 -12.83
N LEU A 246 -9.87 -28.58 -13.07
CA LEU A 246 -8.50 -28.98 -13.43
C LEU A 246 -8.14 -28.70 -14.89
N HIS A 247 -9.14 -28.55 -15.77
CA HIS A 247 -8.96 -28.45 -17.22
C HIS A 247 -9.51 -27.15 -17.82
N GLU A 248 -10.10 -26.27 -17.01
CA GLU A 248 -10.56 -24.96 -17.45
C GLU A 248 -9.35 -24.08 -17.79
N PRO A 249 -9.30 -23.48 -19.01
CA PRO A 249 -8.19 -22.63 -19.39
C PRO A 249 -8.22 -21.31 -18.60
N PHE A 250 -7.04 -20.82 -18.20
CA PHE A 250 -6.88 -19.48 -17.67
C PHE A 250 -7.06 -18.48 -18.83
N LEU A 251 -8.25 -17.88 -18.95
CA LEU A 251 -8.56 -16.80 -19.91
C LEU A 251 -7.83 -15.50 -19.55
#